data_AF-A0A3C0AAZ6-F1
#
_entry.id   AF-A0A3C0AAZ6-F1
#
_cell.length_a   1.000
_cell.length_b   1.000
_cell.length_c   1.000
_cell.angle_alpha   90.00
_cell.angle_beta   90.00
_cell.angle_gamma   90.00
#
_symmetry.space_group_name_H-M   'P 1'
#
loop_
_entity.id
_entity.type
_entity.pdbx_description
1 polymer ?
#
loop_
_entity_poly.entity_id
_entity_poly.type
_entity_poly.pdbx_seq_one_letter_code
_entity_poly.pdbx_strand_id
1 'polypeptide(L)'
;MIAKLSKYKDVSKASIFLSGSKSESNRLLILQALYPDIEIENIAFCDDTLVLQKALASQEDTLDIHHAGTAMRFLTAYLAATTKKEITLTGSPSMCQRPIGHLVAALR
;
A
#
# COMPACT_ATOMS: atom_id res chain seq x y z
N MET A 1 -4.83 22.49 2.08
CA MET A 1 -3.85 23.38 1.40
C MET A 1 -4.26 23.50 -0.06
N ILE A 2 -4.54 24.70 -0.57
CA ILE A 2 -4.82 24.89 -2.00
C ILE A 2 -3.50 25.32 -2.65
N ALA A 3 -2.96 24.48 -3.52
CA ALA A 3 -1.74 24.82 -4.25
C ALA A 3 -2.04 25.86 -5.34
N LYS A 4 -1.29 26.96 -5.36
CA LYS A 4 -1.34 27.95 -6.44
C LYS A 4 -0.30 27.59 -7.50
N LEU A 5 -0.77 27.25 -8.71
CA LEU A 5 0.11 26.91 -9.82
C LEU A 5 0.54 28.17 -10.58
N SER A 6 1.82 28.23 -10.94
CA SER A 6 2.41 29.31 -11.73
C SER A 6 2.64 28.82 -13.15
N LYS A 7 2.31 29.63 -14.16
CA LYS A 7 2.61 29.30 -15.56
C LYS A 7 4.07 29.65 -15.87
N TYR A 8 4.88 28.63 -16.15
CA TYR A 8 6.26 28.80 -16.62
C TYR A 8 6.30 28.67 -18.15
N LYS A 9 6.92 29.61 -18.86
CA LYS A 9 6.94 29.67 -20.33
C LYS A 9 8.17 29.01 -20.96
N ASP A 10 9.29 28.96 -20.24
CA ASP A 10 10.55 28.37 -20.71
C ASP A 10 10.91 27.15 -19.87
N VAL A 11 10.50 25.97 -20.34
CA VAL A 11 10.92 24.69 -19.75
C VAL A 11 12.17 24.23 -20.49
N SER A 12 13.33 24.34 -19.84
CA SER A 12 14.57 23.77 -20.36
C SER A 12 14.44 22.25 -20.50
N LYS A 13 15.12 21.65 -21.48
CA LYS A 13 15.21 20.19 -21.57
C LYS A 13 15.88 19.67 -20.29
N ALA A 14 15.12 18.91 -19.51
CA ALA A 14 15.58 18.26 -18.28
C ALA A 14 15.21 16.78 -18.33
N SER A 15 16.05 15.95 -17.71
CA SER A 15 15.70 14.57 -17.40
C SER A 15 15.20 14.53 -15.96
N ILE A 16 14.05 13.91 -15.74
CA ILE A 16 13.50 13.67 -14.41
C ILE A 16 13.47 12.17 -14.16
N PHE A 17 13.89 11.76 -12.97
CA PHE A 17 13.69 10.41 -12.50
C PHE A 17 12.34 10.35 -11.77
N LEU A 18 11.43 9.53 -12.27
CA LEU A 18 10.16 9.28 -11.61
C LEU A 18 10.31 8.10 -10.67
N SER A 19 9.70 8.19 -9.49
CA SER A 19 9.60 7.05 -8.59
C SER A 19 8.82 5.91 -9.23
N GLY A 20 9.00 4.71 -8.70
CA GLY A 20 8.29 3.52 -9.17
C GLY A 20 6.77 3.68 -9.19
N SER A 21 6.11 2.76 -9.91
CA SER A 21 4.65 2.70 -9.93
C SER A 21 4.13 2.23 -8.58
N LYS A 22 3.21 3.02 -8.00
CA LYS A 22 2.54 2.67 -6.74
C LYS A 22 1.83 1.32 -6.80
N SER A 23 1.10 1.05 -7.88
CA SER A 23 0.33 -0.19 -8.00
C SER A 23 1.24 -1.40 -8.19
N GLU A 24 2.32 -1.27 -8.95
CA GLU A 24 3.29 -2.37 -9.12
C GLU A 24 4.08 -2.61 -7.84
N SER A 25 4.52 -1.55 -7.17
CA SER A 25 5.24 -1.66 -5.90
C SER A 25 4.42 -2.39 -4.85
N ASN A 26 3.14 -2.06 -4.68
CA ASN A 26 2.27 -2.76 -3.72
C ASN A 26 2.12 -4.25 -4.05
N ARG A 27 2.03 -4.63 -5.33
CA ARG A 27 1.95 -6.05 -5.72
C ARG A 27 3.27 -6.77 -5.48
N LEU A 28 4.39 -6.16 -5.85
CA LEU A 28 5.72 -6.71 -5.63
C LEU A 28 6.00 -6.90 -4.14
N LEU A 29 5.57 -5.98 -3.29
CA LEU A 29 5.69 -6.12 -1.82
C LEU A 29 4.94 -7.34 -1.28
N ILE A 30 3.74 -7.63 -1.78
CA ILE A 30 3.02 -8.86 -1.41
C ILE A 30 3.75 -10.10 -1.92
N LEU A 31 4.26 -10.06 -3.16
CA LEU A 31 5.04 -11.17 -3.70
C LEU A 31 6.33 -11.41 -2.89
N GLN A 32 7.05 -10.36 -2.49
CA GLN A 32 8.23 -10.47 -1.63
C GLN A 32 7.87 -11.03 -0.25
N ALA A 33 6.72 -10.67 0.33
CA ALA A 33 6.28 -11.26 1.59
C ALA A 33 5.99 -12.77 1.47
N LEU A 34 5.51 -13.23 0.32
CA LEU A 34 5.28 -14.65 0.02
C LEU A 34 6.56 -15.39 -0.41
N TYR A 35 7.49 -14.68 -1.05
CA TYR A 35 8.74 -15.19 -1.61
C TYR A 35 9.90 -14.26 -1.20
N PRO A 36 10.49 -14.45 -0.01
CA PRO A 36 11.44 -13.51 0.60
C PRO A 36 12.71 -13.24 -0.21
N ASP A 37 13.07 -14.14 -1.13
CA ASP A 37 14.26 -14.02 -1.97
C ASP A 37 14.09 -13.02 -3.13
N ILE A 38 12.90 -12.44 -3.33
CA ILE A 38 12.67 -11.41 -4.34
C ILE A 38 13.27 -10.08 -3.89
N GLU A 39 14.25 -9.60 -4.65
CA GLU A 39 14.76 -8.23 -4.54
C GLU A 39 13.89 -7.26 -5.36
N ILE A 40 13.54 -6.12 -4.78
CA ILE A 40 12.73 -5.09 -5.45
C ILE A 40 13.53 -3.79 -5.50
N GLU A 41 13.74 -3.30 -6.71
CA GLU A 41 14.31 -1.98 -6.96
C GLU A 41 13.22 -0.95 -7.27
N ASN A 42 13.53 0.33 -7.06
CA ASN A 42 12.67 1.46 -7.41
C ASN A 42 11.23 1.34 -6.87
N ILE A 43 11.08 0.98 -5.59
CA ILE A 43 9.77 1.02 -4.91
C ILE A 43 9.24 2.46 -4.93
N ALA A 44 7.95 2.61 -5.25
CA ALA A 44 7.28 3.90 -5.21
C ALA A 44 7.37 4.50 -3.80
N PHE A 45 7.87 5.73 -3.68
CA PHE A 45 7.89 6.44 -2.41
C PHE A 45 6.55 7.15 -2.18
N CYS A 46 5.62 6.51 -1.47
CA CYS A 46 4.30 7.05 -1.15
C CYS A 46 3.70 6.40 0.10
N ASP A 47 2.66 7.01 0.66
CA ASP A 47 2.05 6.52 1.90
C ASP A 47 1.56 5.07 1.81
N ASP A 48 0.94 4.67 0.68
CA ASP A 48 0.44 3.30 0.47
C ASP A 48 1.55 2.25 0.63
N THR A 49 2.70 2.46 -0.01
CA THR A 49 3.81 1.50 -0.02
C THR A 49 4.54 1.47 1.31
N LEU A 50 4.74 2.63 1.94
CA LEU A 50 5.36 2.72 3.27
C LEU A 50 4.51 2.02 4.33
N VAL A 51 3.19 2.24 4.32
CA VAL A 51 2.26 1.58 5.23
C VAL A 51 2.24 0.07 5.01
N LEU A 52 2.20 -0.38 3.75
CA LEU A 52 2.18 -1.80 3.43
C LEU A 52 3.47 -2.50 3.90
N GLN A 53 4.65 -1.91 3.63
CA GLN A 53 5.94 -2.44 4.11
C GLN A 53 5.96 -2.57 5.62
N LYS A 54 5.56 -1.51 6.34
CA LYS A 54 5.51 -1.51 7.80
C LYS A 54 4.57 -2.60 8.33
N ALA A 55 3.40 -2.76 7.73
CA ALA A 55 2.41 -3.74 8.16
C ALA A 55 2.88 -5.18 7.91
N LEU A 56 3.51 -5.46 6.77
CA LEU A 56 4.05 -6.79 6.43
C LEU A 56 5.21 -7.19 7.34
N ALA A 57 6.01 -6.24 7.80
CA ALA A 57 7.12 -6.48 8.73
C ALA A 57 6.69 -6.51 10.22
N SER A 58 5.44 -6.15 10.53
CA SER A 58 4.94 -6.06 11.90
C SER A 58 4.62 -7.44 12.47
N GLN A 59 4.82 -7.58 13.78
CA GLN A 59 4.36 -8.74 14.57
C GLN A 59 3.19 -8.38 15.50
N GLU A 60 2.66 -7.16 15.38
CA GLU A 60 1.52 -6.70 16.18
C GLU A 60 0.22 -7.33 15.70
N ASP A 61 -0.70 -7.60 16.64
CA ASP A 61 -2.02 -8.15 16.34
C ASP A 61 -3.01 -7.06 15.87
N THR A 62 -2.61 -5.78 15.91
CA THR A 62 -3.40 -4.65 15.37
C THR A 62 -2.56 -3.86 14.38
N LEU A 63 -3.06 -3.73 13.16
CA LEU A 63 -2.39 -3.04 12.06
C LEU A 63 -3.24 -1.85 11.60
N ASP A 64 -2.73 -0.63 11.79
CA ASP A 64 -3.39 0.61 11.35
C ASP A 64 -2.82 1.10 10.02
N ILE A 65 -3.63 1.02 8.97
CA ILE A 65 -3.27 1.42 7.60
C ILE A 65 -3.65 2.87 7.25
N HIS A 66 -4.18 3.64 8.20
CA HIS A 66 -4.54 5.05 8.03
C HIS A 66 -5.53 5.27 6.86
N HIS A 67 -5.08 5.87 5.76
CA HIS A 67 -5.89 6.12 4.55
C HIS A 67 -5.51 5.19 3.38
N ALA A 68 -4.61 4.23 3.59
CA ALA A 68 -3.99 3.42 2.55
C ALA A 68 -4.89 2.29 2.04
N GLY A 69 -5.94 2.62 1.28
CA GLY A 69 -6.94 1.64 0.87
C GLY A 69 -6.43 0.49 0.00
N THR A 70 -5.30 0.68 -0.69
CA THR A 70 -4.61 -0.39 -1.42
C THR A 70 -4.02 -1.40 -0.42
N ALA A 71 -3.33 -0.90 0.61
CA ALA A 71 -2.77 -1.72 1.67
C ALA A 71 -3.87 -2.51 2.42
N MET A 72 -5.01 -1.88 2.76
CA MET A 72 -6.16 -2.55 3.40
C MET A 72 -6.54 -3.84 2.68
N ARG A 73 -6.76 -3.74 1.36
CA ARG A 73 -7.25 -4.87 0.56
C ARG A 73 -6.19 -5.95 0.41
N PHE A 74 -4.95 -5.57 0.12
CA PHE A 74 -3.86 -6.55 -0.02
C PHE A 74 -3.54 -7.25 1.30
N LEU A 75 -3.47 -6.52 2.41
CA LEU A 75 -3.22 -7.12 3.73
C LEU A 75 -4.36 -8.03 4.16
N THR A 76 -5.63 -7.66 3.89
CA THR A 76 -6.77 -8.54 4.19
C THR A 76 -6.61 -9.89 3.50
N ALA A 77 -6.31 -9.90 2.20
CA ALA A 77 -6.12 -11.13 1.44
C ALA A 77 -4.87 -11.90 1.87
N TYR A 78 -3.74 -11.20 2.06
CA TYR A 78 -2.48 -11.81 2.47
C TYR A 78 -2.58 -12.47 3.85
N LEU A 79 -3.12 -11.77 4.85
CA LEU A 79 -3.26 -12.30 6.20
C LEU A 79 -4.25 -13.47 6.23
N ALA A 80 -5.37 -13.39 5.51
CA ALA A 80 -6.31 -14.50 5.39
C ALA A 80 -5.66 -15.77 4.81
N ALA A 81 -4.71 -15.62 3.88
CA ALA A 81 -4.02 -16.75 3.24
C ALA A 81 -2.84 -17.30 4.05
N THR A 82 -2.19 -16.47 4.87
CA THR A 82 -0.87 -16.81 5.46
C THR A 82 -0.89 -17.06 6.96
N THR A 83 -1.93 -16.62 7.67
CA THR A 83 -2.00 -16.77 9.13
C THR A 83 -3.34 -17.31 9.58
N LYS A 84 -3.32 -18.02 10.72
CA LYS A 84 -4.52 -18.43 11.46
C LYS A 84 -4.77 -17.56 12.70
N LYS A 85 -3.92 -16.56 12.94
CA LYS A 85 -4.05 -15.62 14.05
C LYS A 85 -5.20 -14.66 13.78
N GLU A 86 -5.87 -14.25 14.85
CA GLU A 86 -6.79 -13.13 14.80
C GLU A 86 -5.98 -11.83 14.76
N ILE A 87 -6.15 -11.04 13.70
CA ILE A 87 -5.47 -9.76 13.51
C ILE A 87 -6.51 -8.70 13.21
N THR A 88 -6.45 -7.59 13.94
CA THR A 88 -7.28 -6.41 13.70
C THR A 88 -6.61 -5.52 12.66
N LEU A 89 -7.19 -5.47 11.46
CA LEU A 89 -6.78 -4.52 10.42
C LEU A 89 -7.71 -3.31 10.42
N THR A 90 -7.19 -2.13 10.73
CA THR A 90 -7.96 -0.90 10.92
C THR A 90 -7.38 0.27 10.12
N GLY A 91 -8.06 1.41 10.14
CA GLY A 91 -7.60 2.65 9.54
C GLY A 91 -8.39 3.86 10.02
N SER A 92 -8.22 4.97 9.33
CA SER A 92 -8.99 6.19 9.55
C SER A 92 -10.51 5.97 9.42
N PRO A 93 -11.36 6.84 10.00
CA PRO A 93 -12.81 6.71 9.90
C PRO A 93 -13.33 6.60 8.45
N SER A 94 -12.77 7.41 7.53
CA SER A 94 -13.13 7.34 6.12
C SER A 94 -12.69 6.03 5.47
N MET A 95 -11.53 5.49 5.86
CA MET A 95 -11.04 4.20 5.35
C MET A 95 -11.93 3.05 5.82
N CYS A 96 -12.35 3.04 7.08
CA CYS A 96 -13.27 2.04 7.63
C CYS A 96 -14.67 2.08 7.00
N GLN A 97 -15.05 3.19 6.36
CA GLN A 97 -16.31 3.29 5.60
C GLN A 97 -16.20 2.76 4.16
N ARG A 98 -14.99 2.49 3.64
CA ARG A 98 -14.84 2.00 2.26
C ARG A 98 -15.24 0.53 2.18
N PRO A 99 -16.04 0.13 1.18
CA PRO A 99 -16.52 -1.23 1.07
C PRO A 99 -15.39 -2.20 0.71
N ILE A 100 -15.24 -3.24 1.54
CA ILE A 100 -14.39 -4.42 1.27
C ILE A 100 -15.17 -5.74 1.36
N GLY A 101 -16.50 -5.68 1.58
CA GLY A 101 -17.32 -6.87 1.80
C GLY A 101 -17.25 -7.90 0.66
N HIS A 102 -17.18 -7.46 -0.60
CA HIS A 102 -17.00 -8.36 -1.75
C HIS A 102 -15.67 -9.12 -1.71
N LEU A 103 -14.58 -8.46 -1.28
CA LEU A 103 -13.28 -9.12 -1.11
C LEU A 103 -13.38 -10.15 0.01
N VAL A 104 -13.92 -9.77 1.17
CA VAL A 104 -14.07 -10.69 2.31
C VAL A 104 -14.93 -11.89 1.95
N ALA A 105 -16.02 -11.68 1.21
CA ALA A 105 -16.89 -12.76 0.75
C ALA A 105 -16.17 -13.74 -0.19
N ALA A 106 -15.29 -13.24 -1.06
CA ALA A 106 -14.51 -14.08 -1.99
C ALA A 106 -13.36 -14.86 -1.30
N LEU A 107 -12.96 -14.46 -0.08
CA LEU A 107 -11.90 -15.11 0.69
C LEU A 107 -12.42 -16.20 1.65
N ARG A 108 -13.75 -16.34 1.81
CA ARG A 108 -14.40 -17.37 2.63
C ARG A 108 -14.64 -18.63 1.82
#